data_AF-A0A855LC17-F1
#
_entry.id   AF-A0A855LC17-F1
#
_cell.length_a   1.000
_cell.length_b   1.000
_cell.length_c   1.000
_cell.angle_alpha   90.00
_cell.angle_beta   90.00
_cell.angle_gamma   90.00
#
_symmetry.space_group_name_H-M   'P 1'
#
loop_
_entity.id
_entity.type
_entity.pdbx_description
1 polymer ?
#
loop_
_entity_poly.entity_id
_entity_poly.type
_entity_poly.pdbx_seq_one_letter_code
_entity_poly.pdbx_strand_id
1 'polypeptide(L)'
;MDAQSLSSALSVFARQSGRQLLYTPDLTQGRRAPALHETLPPELALSRLLRSSGLTFRQTPSGAFLLIAPRDRGGRTHTTSS
;
A
#
# COMPACT_ATOMS: atom_id res chain seq x y z
N MET A 1 13.78 -15.59 -12.14
CA MET A 1 13.00 -16.00 -10.96
C MET A 1 13.50 -15.07 -9.87
N ASP A 2 12.77 -14.10 -9.34
CA ASP A 2 11.37 -14.09 -8.93
C ASP A 2 10.83 -12.66 -9.07
N ALA A 3 9.57 -12.52 -9.48
CA ALA A 3 8.91 -11.23 -9.35
C ALA A 3 8.69 -11.01 -7.85
N GLN A 4 9.57 -10.21 -7.23
CA GLN A 4 9.47 -9.91 -5.80
C GLN A 4 8.03 -9.50 -5.50
N SER A 5 7.38 -10.30 -4.64
CA SER A 5 6.00 -10.05 -4.25
C SER A 5 5.88 -8.60 -3.79
N LEU A 6 4.75 -7.97 -4.13
CA LEU A 6 4.48 -6.59 -3.72
C LEU A 6 4.75 -6.36 -2.21
N SER A 7 4.52 -7.39 -1.37
CA SER A 7 4.87 -7.40 0.05
C SER A 7 6.35 -7.12 0.33
N SER A 8 7.29 -7.78 -0.36
CA SER A 8 8.73 -7.56 -0.17
C SER A 8 9.15 -6.15 -0.55
N ALA A 9 8.61 -5.61 -1.66
CA ALA A 9 8.90 -4.24 -2.07
C ALA A 9 8.38 -3.22 -1.05
N LEU A 10 7.18 -3.45 -0.49
CA LEU A 10 6.60 -2.62 0.57
C LEU A 10 7.41 -2.69 1.87
N SER A 11 7.88 -3.88 2.26
CA SER A 11 8.72 -4.06 3.46
C SER A 11 10.07 -3.35 3.31
N VAL A 12 10.70 -3.42 2.15
CA VAL A 12 11.94 -2.67 1.86
C VAL A 12 11.67 -1.17 1.91
N PHE A 13 10.60 -0.70 1.26
CA PHE A 13 10.19 0.70 1.28
C PHE A 13 9.94 1.23 2.71
N ALA A 14 9.23 0.46 3.55
CA ALA A 14 8.96 0.80 4.95
C ALA A 14 10.26 1.04 5.73
N ARG A 15 11.22 0.12 5.55
CA ARG A 15 12.53 0.17 6.21
C ARG A 15 13.38 1.33 5.71
N GLN A 16 13.39 1.59 4.41
CA GLN A 16 14.15 2.69 3.81
C GLN A 16 13.59 4.07 4.19
N SER A 17 12.27 4.19 4.22
CA SER A 17 11.59 5.47 4.50
C SER A 17 11.37 5.73 5.99
N GLY A 18 11.59 4.72 6.85
CA GLY A 18 11.25 4.79 8.27
C GLY A 18 9.75 4.96 8.54
N ARG A 19 8.90 4.63 7.57
CA ARG A 19 7.43 4.80 7.64
C ARG A 19 6.79 3.46 7.95
N GLN A 20 5.77 3.47 8.80
CA GLN A 20 4.97 2.29 9.09
C GLN A 20 3.95 2.08 7.97
N LEU A 21 3.91 0.88 7.39
CA LEU A 21 2.93 0.52 6.36
C LEU A 21 1.94 -0.49 6.95
N LEU A 22 0.65 -0.16 6.83
CA LEU A 22 -0.46 -1.02 7.20
C LEU A 22 -1.11 -1.54 5.91
N TYR A 23 -1.15 -2.85 5.76
CA TYR A 23 -1.80 -3.50 4.62
C TYR A 23 -2.18 -4.94 4.98
N THR A 24 -3.21 -5.47 4.33
CA THR A 24 -3.57 -6.88 4.42
C THR A 24 -2.74 -7.67 3.41
N PRO A 25 -2.13 -8.81 3.79
CA PRO A 25 -1.32 -9.62 2.88
C PRO A 25 -2.11 -10.09 1.64
N ASP A 26 -3.43 -10.28 1.79
CA ASP A 26 -4.36 -10.60 0.70
C ASP A 26 -4.32 -9.58 -0.46
N LEU A 27 -4.13 -8.29 -0.15
CA LEU A 27 -4.00 -7.22 -1.15
C LEU A 27 -2.72 -7.36 -1.99
N THR A 28 -1.69 -8.01 -1.44
CA THR A 28 -0.38 -8.21 -2.06
C THR A 28 -0.20 -9.61 -2.64
N GLN A 29 -1.09 -10.54 -2.29
CA GLN A 29 -1.00 -11.94 -2.70
C GLN A 29 -1.16 -12.07 -4.21
N GLY A 30 -0.18 -12.71 -4.87
CA GLY A 30 -0.15 -12.87 -6.32
C GLY A 30 0.09 -11.58 -7.12
N ARG A 31 0.30 -10.42 -6.47
CA ARG A 31 0.60 -9.15 -7.14
C ARG A 31 2.09 -8.89 -7.19
N ARG A 32 2.53 -8.46 -8.36
CA ARG A 32 3.93 -8.13 -8.64
C ARG A 32 4.10 -6.62 -8.60
N ALA A 33 5.13 -6.16 -7.89
CA ALA A 33 5.53 -4.78 -7.94
C ALA A 33 6.71 -4.60 -8.88
N PRO A 34 6.76 -3.53 -9.69
CA PRO A 34 8.01 -3.13 -10.32
C PRO A 34 9.00 -2.75 -9.20
N ALA A 35 10.24 -3.22 -9.32
CA ALA A 35 11.29 -2.75 -8.43
C ALA A 35 11.52 -1.26 -8.69
N LEU A 36 11.44 -0.43 -7.65
CA LEU A 36 11.76 0.98 -7.73
C LEU A 36 13.25 1.14 -7.41
N HIS A 37 14.04 1.40 -8.44
CA HIS A 37 15.48 1.66 -8.32
C HIS A 37 15.80 3.16 -8.32
N GLU A 38 14.80 4.01 -8.51
CA GLU A 38 14.98 5.46 -8.55
C GLU A 38 14.90 6.09 -7.15
N THR A 39 15.72 7.10 -6.88
CA THR A 39 15.65 7.96 -5.70
C THR A 39 14.42 8.86 -5.78
N LEU A 40 13.24 8.28 -5.54
CA LEU A 40 11.98 9.00 -5.50
C LEU A 40 11.61 9.36 -4.07
N PRO A 41 10.88 10.47 -3.86
CA PRO A 41 10.27 10.77 -2.58
C PRO A 41 9.39 9.59 -2.13
N PRO A 42 9.31 9.29 -0.82
CA PRO A 42 8.62 8.10 -0.33
C PRO A 42 7.17 8.00 -0.84
N GLU A 43 6.45 9.11 -0.83
CA GLU A 43 5.06 9.17 -1.30
C GLU A 43 4.93 8.91 -2.80
N LEU A 44 5.89 9.39 -3.59
CA LEU A 44 5.89 9.23 -5.04
C LEU A 44 6.30 7.82 -5.45
N ALA A 45 7.27 7.24 -4.74
CA ALA A 45 7.66 5.84 -4.85
C ALA A 45 6.47 4.93 -4.53
N LEU A 46 5.82 5.13 -3.38
CA LEU A 46 4.67 4.32 -2.98
C LEU A 46 3.51 4.45 -3.99
N SER A 47 3.20 5.68 -4.43
CA SER A 47 2.23 5.93 -5.50
C SER A 47 2.51 5.11 -6.76
N ARG A 48 3.76 5.10 -7.24
CA ARG A 48 4.14 4.32 -8.43
C ARG A 48 4.03 2.82 -8.20
N LEU A 49 4.48 2.34 -7.03
CA LEU A 49 4.42 0.91 -6.67
C LEU A 49 2.97 0.39 -6.68
N LEU A 50 2.06 1.19 -6.14
CA LEU A 50 0.64 0.84 -6.01
C LEU A 50 -0.13 0.99 -7.33
N ARG A 51 0.32 1.89 -8.22
CA ARG A 51 -0.32 2.14 -9.53
C ARG A 51 -0.35 0.90 -10.41
N SER A 52 0.74 0.14 -10.49
CA SER A 52 0.78 -1.13 -11.24
C SER A 52 -0.16 -2.18 -10.64
N SER A 53 -0.40 -2.11 -9.34
CA SER A 53 -1.32 -3.01 -8.64
C SER A 53 -2.76 -2.50 -8.64
N GLY A 54 -3.03 -1.29 -9.11
CA GLY A 54 -4.33 -0.64 -8.98
C GLY A 54 -4.76 -0.46 -7.52
N LEU A 55 -3.82 -0.34 -6.58
CA LEU A 55 -4.07 -0.03 -5.17
C LEU A 55 -3.88 1.47 -4.93
N THR A 56 -4.40 1.97 -3.83
CA THR A 56 -4.11 3.34 -3.35
C THR A 56 -3.62 3.30 -1.91
N PHE A 57 -3.13 4.44 -1.41
CA PHE A 57 -2.71 4.58 -0.02
C PHE A 57 -3.39 5.79 0.61
N ARG A 58 -3.52 5.76 1.93
CA ARG A 58 -3.98 6.88 2.75
C ARG A 58 -3.10 7.00 3.99
N GLN A 59 -2.78 8.23 4.37
CA GLN A 59 -2.06 8.47 5.61
C GLN A 59 -3.03 8.43 6.79
N THR A 60 -2.66 7.69 7.83
CA THR A 60 -3.41 7.64 9.09
C THR A 60 -3.07 8.86 9.95
N PRO A 61 -3.92 9.21 10.94
CA PRO A 61 -3.61 10.28 11.90
C PRO A 61 -2.31 10.04 12.67
N SER A 62 -1.92 8.78 12.83
CA SER A 62 -0.67 8.36 13.47
C SER A 62 0.58 8.54 12.59
N GLY A 63 0.42 8.96 11.33
CA GLY A 63 1.52 9.14 10.38
C GLY A 63 1.91 7.90 9.57
N ALA A 64 1.20 6.78 9.76
CA ALA A 64 1.41 5.54 9.01
C ALA A 64 0.72 5.58 7.65
N PHE A 65 1.20 4.78 6.70
CA PHE A 65 0.57 4.62 5.38
C PHE A 65 -0.29 3.36 5.35
N LEU A 66 -1.59 3.53 5.19
CA LEU A 66 -2.56 2.45 5.02
C LEU A 66 -2.82 2.21 3.53
N LEU A 67 -2.55 1.00 3.04
CA LEU A 67 -2.92 0.60 1.69
C LEU A 67 -4.40 0.21 1.65
N ILE A 68 -5.07 0.63 0.61
CA ILE A 68 -6.49 0.40 0.38
C ILE A 68 -6.71 -0.04 -1.07
N ALA A 69 -7.56 -1.04 -1.26
CA ALA A 69 -8.04 -1.39 -2.59
C ALA A 69 -9.03 -0.32 -3.08
N PRO A 70 -9.04 0.02 -4.37
CA PRO A 70 -9.94 1.06 -4.93
C PRO A 70 -11.43 0.70 -4.80
N ARG A 71 -11.73 -0.58 -4.51
CA ARG A 71 -13.08 -1.09 -4.25
C ARG A 71 -13.51 -0.96 -2.78
N ASP A 72 -12.61 -0.52 -1.89
CA ASP A 72 -12.92 -0.17 -0.50
C ASP A 72 -13.49 1.26 -0.38
N ARG A 73 -14.52 1.59 -1.16
CA ARG A 73 -15.41 2.73 -0.87
C ARG A 73 -16.54 2.32 0.09
N GLY A 74 -16.28 1.32 0.94
CA GLY A 74 -17.27 0.49 1.61
C GLY A 74 -17.42 0.70 3.12
N GLY A 75 -17.08 1.87 3.66
CA GLY A 75 -17.53 2.26 5.00
C GLY A 75 -18.97 2.78 4.93
N ARG A 76 -19.94 1.92 4.59
CA ARG A 76 -21.36 2.27 4.70
C ARG A 76 -21.66 2.44 6.19
N THR A 77 -21.95 3.67 6.58
CA THR A 77 -22.68 4.09 7.79
C THR A 77 -23.38 2.95 8.53
N HIS A 78 -22.90 2.61 9.74
CA HIS A 78 -23.71 1.83 10.68
C HIS A 78 -24.71 2.78 11.35
N THR A 79 -25.80 3.09 10.65
CA THR A 79 -27.05 3.52 11.29
C THR A 79 -27.85 2.25 11.57
N THR A 80 -28.09 1.93 12.83
CA THR A 80 -29.17 1.03 13.23
C THR A 80 -29.89 1.67 14.42
N SER A 81 -31.04 2.25 14.13
CA SER A 81 -32.11 2.54 15.09
C SER A 81 -32.66 1.24 15.66
N SER A 82 -32.96 1.21 16.96
CA SER A 82 -34.21 0.70 17.55
C SER A 82 -34.23 0.92 19.05
#